data_AF-A0A936RT23-F1
#
_entry.id   AF-A0A936RT23-F1
#
_cell.length_a   1.000
_cell.length_b   1.000
_cell.length_c   1.000
_cell.angle_alpha   90.00
_cell.angle_beta   90.00
_cell.angle_gamma   90.00
#
_symmetry.space_group_name_H-M   'P 1'
#
loop_
_entity.id
_entity.type
_entity.pdbx_description
1 polymer ?
#
loop_
_entity_poly.entity_id
_entity_poly.type
_entity_poly.pdbx_seq_one_letter_code
_entity_poly.pdbx_strand_id
1 'polypeptide(L)'
;MRNNEGSWPERLAVACVAILLAACEGLFTGTAAESRPLEPEAGGGFKPVVVRLTTEMSPVALNFHAELGNNPHETGKWNSYRLTLSRGGQAVASRNFNVTYTGTYDLPPAHPAQAITMLTHRVAESGEYEVSIQPARAVEVALQNPRLEVRRNVQLPQ
;
A
#
# COMPACT_ATOMS: atom_id res chain seq x y z
N MET A 1 -13.34 61.57 13.02
CA MET A 1 -13.58 60.44 13.94
C MET A 1 -12.81 59.25 13.43
N ARG A 2 -11.96 58.67 14.28
CA ARG A 2 -11.15 57.48 13.99
C ARG A 2 -12.05 56.26 14.10
N ASN A 3 -12.09 55.41 13.08
CA ASN A 3 -12.33 53.98 13.28
C ASN A 3 -11.16 53.23 12.64
N ASN A 4 -10.60 52.33 13.45
CA ASN A 4 -9.27 51.76 13.37
C ASN A 4 -9.44 50.27 13.67
N GLU A 5 -9.76 49.46 12.67
CA GLU A 5 -9.90 47.99 12.74
C GLU A 5 -9.64 47.48 11.31
N GLY A 6 -8.78 46.52 10.98
CA GLY A 6 -8.04 45.56 11.77
C GLY A 6 -6.87 45.01 10.93
N SER A 7 -5.89 44.48 11.64
CA SER A 7 -4.65 43.89 11.16
C SER A 7 -4.85 42.75 10.15
N TRP A 8 -4.04 42.77 9.08
CA TRP A 8 -3.67 41.63 8.24
C TRP A 8 -3.16 40.45 9.10
N PRO A 9 -3.40 39.17 8.71
CA PRO A 9 -2.59 38.60 7.63
C PRO A 9 -3.31 37.66 6.66
N GLU A 10 -3.16 37.98 5.37
CA GLU A 10 -3.20 37.04 4.25
C GLU A 10 -2.05 36.01 4.35
N ARG A 11 -2.09 35.08 5.31
CA ARG A 11 -1.09 33.98 5.40
C ARG A 11 -1.68 32.71 6.02
N LEU A 12 -2.75 32.16 5.43
CA LEU A 12 -3.22 30.81 5.78
C LEU A 12 -3.74 30.09 4.53
N ALA A 13 -2.84 29.82 3.59
CA ALA A 13 -3.15 28.96 2.44
C ALA A 13 -1.97 28.04 2.08
N VAL A 14 -1.24 27.53 3.07
CA VAL A 14 -0.23 26.47 2.86
C VAL A 14 -0.22 25.56 4.08
N ALA A 15 -1.14 24.61 4.16
CA ALA A 15 -1.04 23.52 5.15
C ALA A 15 -1.77 22.22 4.76
N CYS A 16 -2.64 22.22 3.73
CA CYS A 16 -3.44 21.03 3.42
C CYS A 16 -2.86 20.10 2.35
N VAL A 17 -1.80 20.49 1.62
CA VAL A 17 -1.23 19.65 0.54
C VAL A 17 -0.16 18.67 1.05
N ALA A 18 0.56 18.99 2.14
CA ALA A 18 1.65 18.16 2.63
C ALA A 18 1.20 16.87 3.36
N ILE A 19 -0.03 16.84 3.90
CA ILE A 19 -0.50 15.72 4.72
C ILE A 19 -0.99 14.53 3.87
N LEU A 20 -1.27 14.74 2.57
CA LEU A 20 -1.74 13.68 1.67
C LEU A 20 -0.61 12.85 1.03
N LEU A 21 0.65 13.26 1.16
CA LEU A 21 1.76 12.65 0.41
C LEU A 21 2.47 11.52 1.17
N ALA A 22 2.48 11.53 2.50
CA ALA A 22 3.28 10.59 3.30
C ALA A 22 2.84 9.11 3.14
N ALA A 23 1.58 8.86 2.81
CA ALA A 23 1.06 7.50 2.62
C ALA A 23 1.27 6.93 1.20
N CYS A 24 1.73 7.78 0.28
CA CYS A 24 1.79 7.49 -1.15
C CYS A 24 3.23 7.45 -1.69
N GLU A 25 4.23 7.80 -0.88
CA GLU A 25 5.62 7.96 -1.31
C GLU A 25 6.20 6.67 -1.90
N GLY A 26 5.90 5.50 -1.33
CA GLY A 26 6.38 4.22 -1.86
C GLY A 26 5.75 3.83 -3.20
N LEU A 27 4.60 4.40 -3.56
CA LEU A 27 3.91 4.14 -4.83
C LEU A 27 4.37 5.08 -5.95
N PHE A 28 4.65 6.35 -5.62
CA PHE A 28 4.95 7.39 -6.61
C PHE A 28 6.42 7.78 -6.71
N THR A 29 7.30 7.25 -5.86
CA THR A 29 8.75 7.50 -5.95
C THR A 29 9.51 6.27 -6.43
N GLY A 30 10.82 6.44 -6.66
CA GLY A 30 11.69 5.37 -7.14
C GLY A 30 11.35 4.85 -8.54
N THR A 31 11.84 3.66 -8.87
CA THR A 31 11.60 2.99 -10.15
C THR A 31 11.02 1.60 -9.92
N ALA A 32 10.01 1.20 -10.69
CA ALA A 32 9.53 -0.17 -10.70
C ALA A 32 10.66 -1.11 -11.11
N ALA A 33 11.01 -2.06 -10.23
CA ALA A 33 12.02 -3.07 -10.48
C ALA A 33 11.37 -4.37 -10.93
N GLU A 34 10.21 -4.69 -10.38
CA GLU A 34 9.54 -5.97 -10.60
C GLU A 34 8.04 -5.86 -10.34
N SER A 35 7.24 -6.64 -11.07
CA SER A 35 5.82 -6.82 -10.79
C SER A 35 5.40 -8.24 -11.16
N ARG A 36 4.74 -8.95 -10.25
CA ARG A 36 4.31 -10.34 -10.46
C ARG A 36 2.91 -10.60 -9.89
N PRO A 37 2.13 -11.52 -10.49
CA PRO A 37 0.86 -11.95 -9.93
C PRO A 37 1.04 -12.63 -8.58
N LEU A 38 0.06 -12.45 -7.71
CA LEU A 38 -0.07 -13.18 -6.45
C LEU A 38 -1.10 -14.30 -6.65
N GLU A 39 -0.71 -15.54 -6.37
CA GLU A 39 -1.63 -16.67 -6.43
C GLU A 39 -2.43 -16.74 -5.12
N PRO A 40 -3.77 -16.80 -5.17
CA PRO A 40 -4.57 -17.00 -3.97
C PRO A 40 -4.24 -18.32 -3.26
N GLU A 41 -4.35 -18.32 -1.94
CA GLU A 41 -4.21 -19.50 -1.09
C GLU A 41 -5.49 -19.75 -0.28
N ALA A 42 -5.66 -20.99 0.18
CA ALA A 42 -6.74 -21.34 1.10
C ALA A 42 -6.73 -20.42 2.33
N GLY A 43 -7.90 -19.95 2.75
CA GLY A 43 -8.05 -19.01 3.86
C GLY A 43 -8.06 -17.54 3.48
N GLY A 44 -7.81 -17.18 2.22
CA GLY A 44 -7.95 -15.82 1.69
C GLY A 44 -6.65 -15.01 1.62
N GLY A 45 -5.52 -15.63 1.93
CA GLY A 45 -4.18 -15.08 1.70
C GLY A 45 -3.67 -15.34 0.29
N PHE A 46 -2.36 -15.16 0.12
CA PHE A 46 -1.66 -15.45 -1.13
C PHE A 46 -0.47 -16.35 -0.85
N LYS A 47 -0.15 -17.23 -1.81
CA LYS A 47 1.05 -18.05 -1.74
C LYS A 47 2.28 -17.14 -1.59
N PRO A 48 3.26 -17.50 -0.73
CA PRO A 48 4.48 -16.72 -0.59
C PRO A 48 5.22 -16.55 -1.91
N VAL A 49 5.83 -15.38 -2.10
CA VAL A 49 6.64 -15.08 -3.29
C VAL A 49 8.05 -14.69 -2.90
N VAL A 50 9.04 -15.21 -3.64
CA VAL A 50 10.45 -14.87 -3.43
C VAL A 50 10.86 -13.73 -4.36
N VAL A 51 11.36 -12.65 -3.80
CA VAL A 51 11.91 -11.49 -4.50
C VAL A 51 13.40 -11.35 -4.22
N ARG A 52 14.17 -10.88 -5.21
CA ARG A 52 15.59 -10.59 -5.02
C ARG A 52 15.76 -9.11 -4.70
N LEU A 53 16.26 -8.81 -3.51
CA LEU A 53 16.55 -7.45 -3.08
C LEU A 53 18.05 -7.26 -2.93
N THR A 54 18.56 -6.11 -3.36
CA THR A 54 19.97 -5.76 -3.21
C THR A 54 20.14 -4.45 -2.47
N THR A 55 21.32 -4.25 -1.89
CA THR A 55 21.70 -3.02 -1.19
C THR A 55 21.59 -1.78 -2.08
N GLU A 56 21.84 -1.92 -3.38
CA GLU A 56 21.75 -0.84 -4.38
C GLU A 56 20.31 -0.45 -4.74
N MET A 57 19.34 -1.29 -4.38
CA MET A 57 17.91 -1.00 -4.55
C MET A 57 17.34 -0.19 -3.37
N SER A 58 18.10 -0.05 -2.28
CA SER A 58 17.63 0.48 -1.01
C SER A 58 17.43 2.00 -1.06
N PRO A 59 16.34 2.55 -0.51
CA PRO A 59 15.18 1.85 0.07
C PRO A 59 14.27 1.24 -0.99
N VAL A 60 13.62 0.13 -0.65
CA VAL A 60 12.60 -0.52 -1.51
C VAL A 60 11.19 -0.31 -0.96
N ALA A 61 10.20 -0.20 -1.84
CA ALA A 61 8.79 -0.30 -1.50
C ALA A 61 8.20 -1.59 -2.06
N LEU A 62 7.40 -2.27 -1.24
CA LEU A 62 6.55 -3.39 -1.62
C LEU A 62 5.11 -2.90 -1.71
N ASN A 63 4.58 -2.88 -2.93
CA ASN A 63 3.24 -2.38 -3.23
C ASN A 63 2.32 -3.54 -3.59
N PHE A 64 1.11 -3.50 -3.06
CA PHE A 64 0.02 -4.40 -3.44
C PHE A 64 -0.85 -3.70 -4.48
N HIS A 65 -1.14 -4.41 -5.56
CA HIS A 65 -2.10 -3.98 -6.56
C HIS A 65 -3.21 -5.02 -6.66
N ALA A 66 -4.46 -4.59 -6.78
CA ALA A 66 -5.60 -5.46 -7.06
C ALA A 66 -6.74 -4.64 -7.66
N GLU A 67 -7.77 -5.33 -8.16
CA GLU A 67 -8.99 -4.73 -8.68
C GLU A 67 -10.19 -5.17 -7.84
N LEU A 68 -11.10 -4.22 -7.57
CA LEU A 68 -12.40 -4.47 -6.96
C LEU A 68 -13.43 -4.79 -8.06
N GLY A 69 -14.19 -5.86 -7.87
CA GLY A 69 -15.34 -6.17 -8.72
C GLY A 69 -16.56 -5.28 -8.43
N ASN A 70 -17.60 -5.42 -9.26
CA ASN A 70 -18.91 -4.83 -8.97
C ASN A 70 -19.74 -5.82 -8.14
N ASN A 71 -19.60 -5.75 -6.81
CA ASN A 71 -20.24 -6.62 -5.83
C ASN A 71 -20.98 -5.78 -4.78
N PRO A 72 -22.23 -5.33 -5.03
CA PRO A 72 -22.99 -4.49 -4.10
C PRO A 72 -23.10 -5.05 -2.67
N HIS A 73 -23.09 -6.37 -2.51
CA HIS A 73 -23.14 -7.06 -1.21
C HIS A 73 -21.83 -6.94 -0.40
N GLU A 74 -20.76 -6.39 -0.97
CA GLU A 74 -19.50 -6.08 -0.30
C GLU A 74 -19.46 -4.63 0.24
N THR A 75 -20.54 -3.85 0.06
CA THR A 75 -20.65 -2.49 0.58
C THR A 75 -20.33 -2.42 2.07
N GLY A 76 -19.38 -1.56 2.45
CA GLY A 76 -18.94 -1.38 3.83
C GLY A 76 -18.00 -2.46 4.36
N LYS A 77 -17.60 -3.44 3.54
CA LYS A 77 -16.65 -4.51 3.92
C LYS A 77 -15.21 -4.14 3.58
N TRP A 78 -14.27 -4.77 4.28
CA TRP A 78 -12.84 -4.64 4.01
C TRP A 78 -12.10 -5.92 4.35
N ASN A 79 -11.00 -6.17 3.64
CA ASN A 79 -10.02 -7.17 4.01
C ASN A 79 -8.94 -6.54 4.87
N SER A 80 -8.46 -7.28 5.85
CA SER A 80 -7.27 -6.91 6.62
C SER A 80 -6.21 -7.98 6.43
N TYR A 81 -5.01 -7.56 6.05
CA TYR A 81 -3.88 -8.44 5.76
C TYR A 81 -2.67 -8.06 6.60
N ARG A 82 -1.82 -9.04 6.85
CA ARG A 82 -0.46 -8.88 7.34
C ARG A 82 0.51 -9.26 6.25
N LEU A 83 1.36 -8.33 5.86
CA LEU A 83 2.57 -8.57 5.11
C LEU A 83 3.68 -8.99 6.09
N THR A 84 4.45 -10.01 5.73
CA THR A 84 5.74 -10.32 6.36
C THR A 84 6.82 -10.47 5.30
N LEU A 85 7.92 -9.74 5.47
CA LEU A 85 9.14 -9.87 4.69
C LEU A 85 10.14 -10.69 5.52
N SER A 86 10.63 -11.78 4.94
CA SER A 86 11.52 -12.73 5.62
C SER A 86 12.78 -13.00 4.80
N ARG A 87 13.90 -13.29 5.48
CA ARG A 87 15.16 -13.76 4.87
C ARG A 87 15.67 -14.97 5.62
N GLY A 88 15.96 -16.05 4.91
CA GLY A 88 16.37 -17.32 5.54
C GLY A 88 15.35 -17.85 6.55
N GLY A 89 14.06 -17.65 6.31
CA GLY A 89 12.97 -18.03 7.22
C GLY A 89 12.76 -17.12 8.43
N GLN A 90 13.59 -16.09 8.62
CA GLN A 90 13.45 -15.13 9.72
C GLN A 90 12.73 -13.87 9.22
N ALA A 91 11.67 -13.46 9.91
CA ALA A 91 10.96 -12.22 9.62
C ALA A 91 11.86 -11.01 9.92
N VAL A 92 12.11 -10.17 8.92
CA VAL A 92 12.91 -8.94 9.05
C VAL A 92 12.06 -7.68 9.10
N ALA A 93 10.83 -7.75 8.59
CA ALA A 93 9.84 -6.68 8.70
C ALA A 93 8.42 -7.22 8.54
N SER A 94 7.45 -6.55 9.14
CA SER A 94 6.03 -6.87 8.97
C SER A 94 5.18 -5.62 9.07
N ARG A 95 4.06 -5.58 8.35
CA ARG A 95 3.09 -4.49 8.41
C ARG A 95 1.69 -4.98 8.07
N ASN A 96 0.69 -4.44 8.75
CA ASN A 96 -0.70 -4.67 8.38
C ASN A 96 -1.14 -3.63 7.34
N PHE A 97 -2.04 -4.03 6.44
CA PHE A 97 -2.71 -3.13 5.52
C PHE A 97 -4.15 -3.62 5.27
N ASN A 98 -5.01 -2.72 4.81
CA ASN A 98 -6.42 -3.02 4.55
C ASN A 98 -6.77 -2.71 3.10
N VAL A 99 -7.66 -3.51 2.52
CA VAL A 99 -8.28 -3.23 1.22
C VAL A 99 -9.78 -3.05 1.44
N THR A 100 -10.30 -1.87 1.16
CA THR A 100 -11.70 -1.53 1.45
C THR A 100 -12.51 -1.56 0.16
N TYR A 101 -13.69 -2.17 0.21
CA TYR A 101 -14.63 -2.08 -0.90
C TYR A 101 -15.20 -0.65 -0.98
N THR A 102 -15.02 0.02 -2.12
CA THR A 102 -15.42 1.42 -2.30
C THR A 102 -16.69 1.61 -3.13
N GLY A 103 -17.30 0.52 -3.59
CA GLY A 103 -18.63 0.55 -4.21
C GLY A 103 -19.74 0.70 -3.16
N THR A 104 -20.91 1.07 -3.64
CA THR A 104 -22.14 1.11 -2.85
C THR A 104 -23.16 0.13 -3.43
N TYR A 105 -24.36 0.09 -2.85
CA TYR A 105 -25.44 -0.70 -3.39
C TYR A 105 -25.86 -0.24 -4.80
N ASP A 106 -25.84 1.07 -5.03
CA ASP A 106 -26.35 1.70 -6.25
C ASP A 106 -25.26 1.97 -7.28
N LEU A 107 -23.99 2.07 -6.86
CA LEU A 107 -22.88 2.47 -7.71
C LEU A 107 -21.69 1.52 -7.57
N PRO A 108 -21.04 1.13 -8.68
CA PRO A 108 -19.80 0.36 -8.62
C PRO A 108 -18.66 1.18 -7.98
N PRO A 109 -17.56 0.54 -7.59
CA PRO A 109 -16.37 1.24 -7.11
C PRO A 109 -15.89 2.30 -8.12
N ALA A 110 -15.84 3.57 -7.70
CA ALA A 110 -15.33 4.66 -8.55
C ALA A 110 -13.83 4.50 -8.86
N HIS A 111 -13.09 3.85 -7.95
CA HIS A 111 -11.68 3.52 -8.09
C HIS A 111 -11.50 2.00 -7.92
N PRO A 112 -11.81 1.21 -8.96
CA PRO A 112 -11.75 -0.25 -8.85
C PRO A 112 -10.30 -0.73 -8.71
N ALA A 113 -9.34 -0.05 -9.35
CA ALA A 113 -7.92 -0.33 -9.16
C ALA A 113 -7.44 0.18 -7.81
N GLN A 114 -6.91 -0.73 -7.00
CA GLN A 114 -6.34 -0.50 -5.69
C GLN A 114 -4.82 -0.62 -5.79
N ALA A 115 -4.09 0.38 -5.28
CA ALA A 115 -2.64 0.36 -5.18
C ALA A 115 -2.23 0.86 -3.79
N ILE A 116 -1.51 0.02 -3.04
CA ILE A 116 -1.21 0.25 -1.62
C ILE A 116 0.26 -0.05 -1.35
N THR A 117 1.01 0.94 -0.83
CA THR A 117 2.34 0.66 -0.28
C THR A 117 2.21 -0.08 1.04
N MET A 118 2.48 -1.39 1.01
CA MET A 118 2.39 -2.24 2.19
C MET A 118 3.55 -1.97 3.14
N LEU A 119 4.78 -1.87 2.60
CA LEU A 119 6.00 -1.71 3.37
C LEU A 119 7.05 -0.94 2.56
N THR A 120 7.75 0.00 3.23
CA THR A 120 9.04 0.52 2.76
C THR A 120 10.13 -0.05 3.66
N HIS A 121 11.18 -0.61 3.06
CA HIS A 121 12.24 -1.31 3.79
C HIS A 121 13.62 -0.88 3.31
N ARG A 122 14.54 -0.66 4.25
CA ARG A 122 15.96 -0.47 3.94
C ARG A 122 16.64 -1.84 3.87
N VAL A 123 17.10 -2.21 2.68
CA VAL A 123 17.80 -3.47 2.45
C VAL A 123 19.20 -3.36 3.03
N ALA A 124 19.46 -4.04 4.15
CA ALA A 124 20.77 -4.07 4.79
C ALA A 124 21.71 -5.11 4.15
N GLU A 125 21.15 -6.20 3.61
CA GLU A 125 21.91 -7.29 3.00
C GLU A 125 21.26 -7.75 1.70
N SER A 126 22.07 -7.91 0.65
CA SER A 126 21.61 -8.44 -0.63
C SER A 126 21.24 -9.92 -0.53
N GLY A 127 20.18 -10.35 -1.21
CA GLY A 127 19.77 -11.75 -1.24
C GLY A 127 18.33 -11.98 -1.70
N GLU A 128 17.88 -13.21 -1.51
CA GLU A 128 16.49 -13.61 -1.68
C GLU A 128 15.70 -13.35 -0.41
N TYR A 129 14.53 -12.74 -0.58
CA TYR A 129 13.58 -12.44 0.47
C TYR A 129 12.24 -13.06 0.12
N GLU A 130 11.61 -13.67 1.10
CA GLU A 130 10.24 -14.16 0.97
C GLU A 130 9.26 -13.08 1.41
N VAL A 131 8.23 -12.86 0.60
CA VAL A 131 7.10 -12.01 0.92
C VAL A 131 5.88 -12.90 1.12
N SER A 132 5.32 -12.88 2.32
CA SER A 132 4.05 -13.53 2.64
C SER A 132 2.98 -12.49 2.95
N ILE A 133 1.77 -12.71 2.45
CA ILE A 133 0.60 -11.86 2.69
C ILE A 133 -0.53 -12.76 3.16
N GLN A 134 -0.82 -12.68 4.45
CA GLN A 134 -1.79 -13.55 5.11
C GLN A 134 -2.94 -12.71 5.70
N PRO A 135 -4.18 -13.22 5.67
CA PRO A 135 -5.33 -12.50 6.19
C PRO A 135 -5.21 -12.39 7.71
N ALA A 136 -5.39 -11.18 8.25
CA ALA A 136 -5.41 -10.94 9.69
C ALA A 136 -6.77 -11.28 10.32
N ARG A 137 -7.80 -11.43 9.48
CA ARG A 137 -9.17 -11.86 9.80
C ARG A 137 -9.81 -12.46 8.55
N ALA A 138 -11.00 -13.06 8.67
CA ALA A 138 -11.72 -13.57 7.51
C ALA A 138 -11.84 -12.53 6.38
N VAL A 139 -11.60 -12.97 5.15
CA VAL A 139 -11.68 -12.13 3.95
C VAL A 139 -13.15 -11.93 3.56
N GLU A 140 -13.50 -10.69 3.26
CA GLU A 140 -14.87 -10.23 3.05
C GLU A 140 -15.09 -9.52 1.70
N VAL A 141 -14.00 -9.19 1.00
CA VAL A 141 -13.99 -8.50 -0.29
C VAL A 141 -13.26 -9.35 -1.31
N ALA A 142 -13.89 -9.61 -2.45
CA ALA A 142 -13.26 -10.30 -3.57
C ALA A 142 -12.26 -9.38 -4.28
N LEU A 143 -11.02 -9.86 -4.43
CA LEU A 143 -9.96 -9.15 -5.12
C LEU A 143 -9.65 -9.83 -6.45
N GLN A 144 -9.57 -9.05 -7.52
CA GLN A 144 -9.22 -9.50 -8.87
C GLN A 144 -7.79 -9.09 -9.20
N ASN A 145 -7.11 -9.91 -10.00
CA ASN A 145 -5.75 -9.63 -10.51
C ASN A 145 -4.74 -9.12 -9.45
N PRO A 146 -4.65 -9.76 -8.26
CA PRO A 146 -3.74 -9.31 -7.22
C PRO A 146 -2.28 -9.44 -7.69
N ARG A 147 -1.46 -8.42 -7.45
CA ARG A 147 -0.05 -8.36 -7.84
C ARG A 147 0.80 -7.75 -6.73
N LEU A 148 2.03 -8.24 -6.63
CA LEU A 148 3.09 -7.60 -5.87
C LEU A 148 3.95 -6.80 -6.85
N GLU A 149 4.17 -5.52 -6.55
CA GLU A 149 5.17 -4.68 -7.22
C GLU A 149 6.30 -4.35 -6.24
N VAL A 150 7.54 -4.47 -6.71
CA VAL A 150 8.74 -4.01 -6.01
C VAL A 150 9.24 -2.75 -6.70
N ARG A 151 9.36 -1.66 -5.95
CA ARG A 151 10.01 -0.43 -6.39
C ARG A 151 11.31 -0.22 -5.64
N ARG A 152 12.34 0.25 -6.34
CA ARG A 152 13.68 0.52 -5.79
C ARG A 152 13.96 2.01 -5.71
N ASN A 153 14.88 2.39 -4.84
CA ASN A 153 15.34 3.77 -4.63
C ASN A 153 14.17 4.73 -4.35
N VAL A 154 13.22 4.28 -3.52
CA VAL A 154 12.07 5.09 -3.13
C VAL A 154 12.46 6.09 -2.04
N GLN A 155 11.72 7.20 -1.98
CA GLN A 155 11.80 8.12 -0.86
C GLN A 155 11.12 7.49 0.36
N LEU A 156 11.73 7.67 1.54
CA LEU A 156 11.17 7.20 2.79
C LEU A 156 10.25 8.28 3.39
N PRO A 157 9.14 7.87 4.04
CA PRO A 157 8.31 8.77 4.81
C PRO A 157 9.18 9.55 5.80
N GLN A 158 9.08 10.88 5.75
CA GLN A 158 9.74 11.78 6.71
C GLN A 158 9.10 11.68 8.10
#